data_AF-A0A1G9P479-F1
#
_entry.id   AF-A0A1G9P479-F1
#
_cell.length_a   1.000
_cell.length_b   1.000
_cell.length_c   1.000
_cell.angle_alpha   90.00
_cell.angle_beta   90.00
_cell.angle_gamma   90.00
#
_symmetry.space_group_name_H-M   'P 1'
#
loop_
_entity.id
_entity.type
_entity.pdbx_description
1 polymer ?
#
loop_
_entity_poly.entity_id
_entity_poly.type
_entity_poly.pdbx_seq_one_letter_code
_entity_poly.pdbx_strand_id
1 'polypeptide(L)'
;MVKSKAVLTFGLEEQELKAIVGVLHQPGFGISMAQSNSQLINGAYFAAIIRRDAISQSESGALGAFFSKVDGASTTKIFLTDKQDALTKTTNAQIFYSLEALLDKIDGILKKAYNRARRQENLAKSMAVSFFILQAIKDHPGVSTVHLAERLKRSEAAVKRYIEELCMAGKNIVYDYSLEGWRIQEATN
;
A
#
# COMPACT_ATOMS: atom_id res chain seq x y z
N MET A 1 -5.53 2.91 -1.77
CA MET A 1 -5.25 3.53 -0.45
C MET A 1 -5.54 2.50 0.62
N VAL A 2 -4.53 1.96 1.32
CA VAL A 2 -4.75 0.85 2.27
C VAL A 2 -5.30 1.42 3.59
N LYS A 3 -6.57 1.83 3.57
CA LYS A 3 -7.37 2.08 4.79
C LYS A 3 -7.62 0.80 5.58
N SER A 4 -7.31 -0.33 4.98
CA SER A 4 -7.83 -1.62 5.39
C SER A 4 -6.74 -2.40 6.10
N LYS A 5 -6.93 -2.63 7.40
CA LYS A 5 -6.30 -3.76 8.09
C LYS A 5 -6.91 -5.09 7.64
N ALA A 6 -7.59 -5.15 6.48
CA ALA A 6 -8.23 -6.37 6.03
C ALA A 6 -7.27 -7.33 5.36
N VAL A 7 -7.53 -8.59 5.65
CA VAL A 7 -7.01 -9.76 4.95
C VAL A 7 -8.21 -10.45 4.33
N LEU A 8 -8.16 -10.72 3.03
CA LEU A 8 -9.21 -11.53 2.39
C LEU A 8 -8.82 -13.00 2.39
N THR A 9 -9.79 -13.88 2.62
CA THR A 9 -9.64 -15.31 2.36
C THR A 9 -10.51 -15.71 1.18
N PHE A 10 -10.10 -16.70 0.39
CA PHE A 10 -10.92 -17.23 -0.71
C PHE A 10 -10.78 -18.75 -0.78
N GLY A 11 -11.92 -19.44 -0.77
CA GLY A 11 -11.95 -20.91 -0.79
C GLY A 11 -11.51 -21.58 0.51
N LEU A 12 -11.47 -20.85 1.62
CA LEU A 12 -11.24 -21.41 2.96
C LEU A 12 -12.58 -21.66 3.65
N GLU A 13 -12.64 -22.70 4.46
CA GLU A 13 -13.80 -23.00 5.29
C GLU A 13 -13.81 -22.14 6.56
N GLU A 14 -14.97 -22.01 7.21
CA GLU A 14 -15.10 -21.24 8.45
C GLU A 14 -14.19 -21.75 9.59
N GLN A 15 -13.98 -23.07 9.66
CA GLN A 15 -13.11 -23.67 10.69
C GLN A 15 -11.65 -23.27 10.47
N GLU A 16 -11.20 -23.24 9.22
CA GLU A 16 -9.85 -22.82 8.85
C GLU A 16 -9.64 -21.32 9.13
N LEU A 17 -10.67 -20.50 8.85
CA LEU A 17 -10.66 -19.08 9.20
C LEU A 17 -10.52 -18.89 10.71
N LYS A 18 -11.27 -19.66 11.52
CA LYS A 18 -11.15 -19.64 12.99
C LYS A 18 -9.76 -20.05 13.45
N ALA A 19 -9.17 -21.08 12.85
CA ALA A 19 -7.81 -21.51 13.16
C ALA A 19 -6.78 -20.41 12.87
N ILE A 20 -6.89 -19.76 11.71
CA ILE A 20 -6.02 -18.63 11.35
C ILE A 20 -6.18 -17.49 12.36
N VAL A 21 -7.41 -17.09 12.69
CA VAL A 21 -7.65 -16.02 13.67
C VAL A 21 -7.11 -16.39 15.05
N GLY A 22 -7.23 -17.66 15.45
CA GLY A 22 -6.78 -18.16 16.75
C GLY A 22 -5.26 -18.08 16.97
N VAL A 23 -4.45 -18.08 15.91
CA VAL A 23 -2.98 -17.99 16.01
C VAL A 23 -2.43 -16.56 15.88
N LEU A 24 -3.28 -15.56 15.65
CA LEU A 24 -2.84 -14.18 15.50
C LEU A 24 -2.62 -13.50 16.85
N HIS A 25 -1.38 -13.10 17.11
CA HIS A 25 -1.00 -12.43 18.34
C HIS A 25 -1.36 -10.94 18.34
N GLN A 26 -1.61 -10.33 17.17
CA GLN A 26 -2.00 -8.93 17.07
C GLN A 26 -3.51 -8.77 16.89
N PRO A 27 -4.22 -8.16 17.86
CA PRO A 27 -5.60 -7.77 17.64
C PRO A 27 -5.65 -6.66 16.57
N GLY A 28 -6.52 -6.86 15.57
CA GLY A 28 -6.96 -5.78 14.68
C GLY A 28 -6.78 -5.99 13.18
N PHE A 29 -6.30 -7.15 12.71
CA PHE A 29 -6.50 -7.51 11.30
C PHE A 29 -7.94 -7.98 11.09
N GLY A 30 -8.66 -7.35 10.17
CA GLY A 30 -10.00 -7.75 9.79
C GLY A 30 -9.92 -8.88 8.79
N ILE A 31 -10.11 -10.14 9.21
CA ILE A 31 -10.09 -11.26 8.28
C ILE A 31 -11.51 -11.58 7.85
N SER A 32 -11.74 -11.60 6.54
CA SER A 32 -13.06 -11.85 5.96
C SER A 32 -12.98 -12.72 4.71
N MET A 33 -14.00 -13.53 4.49
CA MET A 33 -14.09 -14.40 3.33
C MET A 33 -14.65 -13.65 2.11
N ALA A 34 -13.87 -13.64 1.04
CA ALA A 34 -14.31 -13.18 -0.26
C ALA A 34 -15.28 -14.19 -0.88
N GLN A 35 -16.40 -13.69 -1.39
CA GLN A 35 -17.47 -14.46 -2.02
C GLN A 35 -17.26 -14.63 -3.52
N SER A 36 -16.31 -13.90 -4.13
CA SER A 36 -16.01 -13.99 -5.56
C SER A 36 -14.61 -13.47 -5.88
N ASN A 37 -14.09 -13.87 -7.04
CA ASN A 37 -12.83 -13.34 -7.58
C ASN A 37 -12.87 -11.83 -7.81
N SER A 38 -14.06 -11.28 -8.09
CA SER A 38 -14.25 -9.83 -8.26
C SER A 38 -13.93 -9.07 -6.97
N GLN A 39 -14.16 -9.67 -5.80
CA GLN A 39 -13.75 -9.06 -4.51
C GLN A 39 -12.24 -9.14 -4.29
N LEU A 40 -11.56 -10.16 -4.80
CA LEU A 40 -10.09 -10.20 -4.82
C LEU A 40 -9.52 -9.11 -5.75
N ILE A 41 -10.20 -8.77 -6.84
CA ILE A 41 -9.73 -7.72 -7.76
C ILE A 41 -10.01 -6.32 -7.21
N ASN A 42 -11.22 -6.09 -6.70
CA ASN A 42 -11.68 -4.73 -6.36
C ASN A 42 -11.56 -4.38 -4.87
N GLY A 43 -11.27 -5.37 -4.03
CA GLY A 43 -11.20 -5.19 -2.58
C GLY A 43 -10.02 -4.33 -2.14
N ALA A 44 -10.21 -3.57 -1.07
CA ALA A 44 -9.13 -2.91 -0.36
C ALA A 44 -8.62 -3.81 0.77
N TYR A 45 -7.48 -4.47 0.56
CA TYR A 45 -6.85 -5.36 1.52
C TYR A 45 -5.33 -5.35 1.32
N PHE A 46 -4.56 -5.80 2.32
CA PHE A 46 -3.10 -5.83 2.23
C PHE A 46 -2.53 -7.24 2.01
N ALA A 47 -3.32 -8.27 2.29
CA ALA A 47 -2.98 -9.66 2.06
C ALA A 47 -4.21 -10.48 1.66
N ALA A 48 -4.01 -11.50 0.83
CA ALA A 48 -5.01 -12.50 0.53
C ALA A 48 -4.49 -13.91 0.81
N ILE A 49 -5.34 -14.75 1.42
CA ILE A 49 -5.10 -16.18 1.65
C ILE A 49 -6.07 -16.95 0.74
N ILE A 50 -5.54 -17.70 -0.20
CA ILE A 50 -6.31 -18.23 -1.33
C ILE A 50 -6.06 -19.73 -1.41
N ARG A 51 -7.12 -20.53 -1.30
CA ARG A 51 -7.07 -21.93 -1.74
C ARG A 51 -7.03 -21.95 -3.26
N ARG A 52 -5.93 -22.45 -3.85
CA ARG A 52 -5.77 -22.39 -5.30
C ARG A 52 -6.88 -23.14 -6.02
N ASP A 53 -7.25 -24.31 -5.52
CA ASP A 53 -8.24 -25.19 -6.17
C ASP A 53 -9.66 -24.62 -6.16
N ALA A 54 -9.93 -23.60 -5.32
CA ALA A 54 -11.20 -22.89 -5.34
C ALA A 54 -11.32 -21.89 -6.50
N ILE A 55 -10.20 -21.56 -7.16
CA ILE A 55 -10.19 -20.69 -8.34
C ILE A 55 -10.27 -21.55 -9.60
N SER A 56 -11.33 -21.37 -10.37
CA SER A 56 -11.50 -22.09 -11.63
C SER A 56 -10.41 -21.72 -12.65
N GLN A 57 -10.14 -22.61 -13.61
CA GLN A 57 -9.14 -22.38 -14.65
C GLN A 57 -9.49 -21.17 -15.53
N SER A 58 -10.77 -20.96 -15.83
CA SER A 58 -11.25 -19.81 -16.61
C SER A 58 -11.03 -18.48 -15.88
N GLU A 59 -11.10 -18.47 -14.55
CA GLU A 59 -10.90 -17.25 -13.75
C GLU A 59 -9.43 -17.00 -13.38
N SER A 60 -8.61 -18.05 -13.33
CA SER A 60 -7.20 -17.96 -12.97
C SER A 60 -6.41 -17.01 -13.88
N GLY A 61 -6.76 -16.95 -15.18
CA GLY A 61 -6.08 -16.07 -16.13
C GLY A 61 -6.30 -14.59 -15.81
N ALA A 62 -7.56 -14.21 -15.54
CA ALA A 62 -7.92 -12.83 -15.21
C ALA A 62 -7.31 -12.38 -13.89
N LEU A 63 -7.39 -13.22 -12.85
CA LEU A 63 -6.82 -12.90 -11.55
C LEU A 63 -5.29 -12.83 -11.59
N GLY A 64 -4.64 -13.74 -12.32
CA GLY A 64 -3.19 -13.74 -12.50
C GLY A 64 -2.70 -12.50 -13.26
N ALA A 65 -3.42 -12.08 -14.29
CA ALA A 65 -3.15 -10.84 -15.01
C ALA A 65 -3.31 -9.63 -14.09
N PHE A 66 -4.35 -9.57 -13.27
CA PHE A 66 -4.55 -8.52 -12.29
C PHE A 66 -3.40 -8.44 -11.28
N PHE A 67 -3.05 -9.56 -10.64
CA PHE A 67 -1.97 -9.58 -9.65
C PHE A 67 -0.61 -9.23 -10.24
N SER A 68 -0.35 -9.60 -11.49
CA SER A 68 0.93 -9.30 -12.15
C SER A 68 1.03 -7.87 -12.68
N LYS A 69 -0.07 -7.34 -13.25
CA LYS A 69 -0.03 -6.10 -14.04
C LYS A 69 -0.64 -4.89 -13.33
N VAL A 70 -1.60 -5.11 -12.43
CA VAL A 70 -2.39 -4.02 -11.83
C VAL A 70 -2.05 -3.85 -10.35
N ASP A 71 -2.19 -4.92 -9.55
CA ASP A 71 -1.88 -4.85 -8.11
C ASP A 71 -0.36 -4.75 -7.86
N GLY A 72 0.42 -5.46 -8.69
CA GLY A 72 1.88 -5.47 -8.61
C GLY A 72 2.39 -6.00 -7.27
N ALA A 73 3.24 -5.22 -6.60
CA ALA A 73 3.89 -5.59 -5.33
C ALA A 73 3.14 -5.09 -4.08
N SER A 74 1.91 -4.60 -4.22
CA SER A 74 1.16 -3.95 -3.14
C SER A 74 0.56 -4.96 -2.16
N THR A 75 -0.01 -6.04 -2.69
CA THR A 75 -0.65 -7.09 -1.91
C THR A 75 0.27 -8.29 -1.74
N THR A 76 0.26 -8.90 -0.55
CA THR A 76 0.89 -10.20 -0.30
C THR A 76 -0.12 -11.31 -0.59
N LYS A 77 0.23 -12.25 -1.47
CA LYS A 77 -0.66 -13.37 -1.84
C LYS A 77 -0.14 -14.64 -1.18
N ILE A 78 -1.01 -15.38 -0.51
CA ILE A 78 -0.68 -16.62 0.17
C ILE A 78 -1.55 -17.70 -0.46
N PHE A 79 -0.94 -18.65 -1.16
CA PHE A 79 -1.65 -19.74 -1.82
C PHE A 79 -1.51 -21.03 -1.03
N LEU A 80 -2.65 -21.65 -0.73
CA LEU A 80 -2.73 -23.04 -0.25
C LEU A 80 -2.88 -23.95 -1.46
N THR A 81 -1.79 -24.66 -1.83
CA THR A 81 -1.75 -25.56 -2.98
C THR A 81 -0.47 -26.39 -3.04
N ASP A 82 -0.57 -27.56 -3.67
CA ASP A 82 0.55 -28.42 -4.09
C ASP A 82 1.05 -28.13 -5.51
N LYS A 83 0.29 -27.35 -6.30
CA LYS A 83 0.57 -27.08 -7.71
C LYS A 83 0.94 -25.63 -7.94
N GLN A 84 2.03 -25.43 -8.67
CA GLN A 84 2.44 -24.11 -9.12
C GLN A 84 1.96 -23.83 -10.54
N ASP A 85 1.39 -22.66 -10.74
CA ASP A 85 0.98 -22.12 -12.02
C ASP A 85 1.29 -20.61 -12.13
N ALA A 86 0.83 -19.98 -13.22
CA ALA A 86 1.02 -18.55 -13.45
C ALA A 86 0.47 -17.65 -12.33
N LEU A 87 -0.62 -18.05 -11.66
CA LEU A 87 -1.24 -17.28 -10.58
C LEU A 87 -0.37 -17.33 -9.31
N THR A 88 0.17 -18.50 -8.99
CA THR A 88 1.03 -18.70 -7.82
C THR A 88 2.44 -18.12 -7.97
N LYS A 89 2.86 -17.77 -9.20
CA LYS A 89 4.17 -17.16 -9.52
C LYS A 89 4.14 -15.63 -9.54
N THR A 90 3.05 -15.03 -9.08
CA THR A 90 2.89 -13.57 -9.04
C THR A 90 3.78 -12.91 -7.98
N THR A 91 4.07 -11.62 -8.14
CA THR A 91 4.91 -10.86 -7.21
C THR A 91 4.34 -10.91 -5.79
N ASN A 92 5.22 -11.14 -4.80
CA ASN A 92 4.87 -11.33 -3.39
C ASN A 92 3.92 -12.51 -3.10
N ALA A 93 3.85 -13.49 -4.00
CA ALA A 93 3.20 -14.76 -3.72
C ALA A 93 4.07 -15.63 -2.78
N GLN A 94 3.41 -16.32 -1.86
CA GLN A 94 3.98 -17.36 -1.01
C GLN A 94 3.08 -18.59 -1.11
N ILE A 95 3.70 -19.77 -1.17
CA ILE A 95 2.99 -21.03 -1.39
C ILE A 95 3.16 -21.90 -0.16
N PHE A 96 2.05 -22.49 0.29
CA PHE A 96 1.97 -23.40 1.42
C PHE A 96 1.20 -24.65 1.00
N TYR A 97 1.74 -25.81 1.34
CA TYR A 97 1.16 -27.10 0.96
C TYR A 97 0.00 -27.53 1.85
N SER A 98 -0.12 -26.95 3.04
CA SER A 98 -1.19 -27.25 3.98
C SER A 98 -1.50 -26.04 4.87
N LEU A 99 -2.65 -26.08 5.54
CA LEU A 99 -3.04 -25.03 6.49
C LEU A 99 -2.10 -25.03 7.70
N GLU A 100 -1.71 -26.20 8.20
CA GLU A 100 -0.83 -26.37 9.36
C GLU A 100 0.52 -25.67 9.11
N ALA A 101 1.11 -25.89 7.93
CA ALA A 101 2.35 -25.23 7.54
C ALA A 101 2.23 -23.70 7.46
N LEU A 102 1.03 -23.18 7.20
CA LEU A 102 0.73 -21.76 7.19
C LEU A 102 0.54 -21.20 8.61
N LEU A 103 -0.16 -21.93 9.49
CA LEU A 103 -0.51 -21.46 10.84
C LEU A 103 0.73 -21.06 11.65
N ASP A 104 1.83 -21.80 11.52
CA ASP A 104 3.09 -21.50 12.23
C ASP A 104 3.74 -20.18 11.78
N LYS A 105 3.41 -19.67 10.59
CA LYS A 105 4.10 -18.53 9.96
C LYS A 105 3.19 -17.33 9.70
N ILE A 106 1.87 -17.52 9.74
CA ILE A 106 0.89 -16.54 9.26
C ILE A 106 0.99 -15.20 10.00
N ASP A 107 1.16 -15.21 11.32
CA ASP A 107 1.28 -13.99 12.13
C ASP A 107 2.47 -13.12 11.68
N GLY A 108 3.63 -13.75 11.46
CA GLY A 108 4.82 -13.08 10.95
C GLY A 108 4.66 -12.56 9.52
N ILE A 109 4.00 -13.34 8.65
CA ILE A 109 3.73 -12.96 7.26
C ILE A 109 2.80 -11.75 7.20
N LEU A 110 1.69 -11.78 7.94
CA LEU A 110 0.72 -10.69 7.95
C LEU A 110 1.32 -9.41 8.53
N LYS A 111 2.16 -9.51 9.58
CA LYS A 111 2.92 -8.35 10.11
C LYS A 111 3.81 -7.72 9.05
N LYS A 112 4.57 -8.53 8.31
CA LYS A 112 5.43 -8.03 7.22
C LYS A 112 4.62 -7.40 6.09
N ALA A 113 3.52 -8.05 5.68
CA ALA A 113 2.62 -7.57 4.64
C ALA A 113 1.97 -6.23 5.04
N TYR A 114 1.46 -6.13 6.26
CA TYR A 114 0.87 -4.90 6.80
C TYR A 114 1.88 -3.75 6.85
N ASN A 115 3.10 -4.00 7.35
CA ASN A 115 4.14 -2.99 7.42
C ASN A 115 4.55 -2.48 6.02
N ARG A 116 4.63 -3.37 5.02
CA ARG A 116 4.87 -2.97 3.63
C ARG A 116 3.76 -2.07 3.11
N ALA A 117 2.50 -2.48 3.27
CA ALA A 117 1.35 -1.71 2.82
C ALA A 117 1.28 -0.32 3.50
N ARG A 118 1.54 -0.26 4.81
CA ARG A 118 1.60 0.99 5.57
C ARG A 118 2.72 1.92 5.09
N ARG A 119 3.90 1.38 4.76
CA ARG A 119 5.00 2.17 4.20
C ARG A 119 4.64 2.79 2.86
N GLN A 120 4.04 2.00 1.96
CA GLN A 120 3.58 2.48 0.65
C GLN A 120 2.50 3.56 0.80
N GLU A 121 1.56 3.38 1.72
CA GLU A 121 0.52 4.38 1.99
C GLU A 121 1.12 5.68 2.55
N ASN A 122 2.04 5.58 3.51
CA ASN A 122 2.73 6.75 4.05
C ASN A 122 3.52 7.48 2.98
N LEU A 123 4.18 6.76 2.08
CA LEU A 123 4.87 7.35 0.94
C LEU A 123 3.90 8.11 0.03
N ALA A 124 2.78 7.50 -0.35
CA ALA A 124 1.77 8.15 -1.18
C ALA A 124 1.19 9.42 -0.52
N LYS A 125 0.91 9.37 0.80
CA LYS A 125 0.47 10.53 1.59
C LYS A 125 1.54 11.63 1.60
N SER A 126 2.80 11.25 1.81
CA SER A 126 3.94 12.16 1.78
C SER A 126 4.04 12.88 0.44
N MET A 127 4.00 12.11 -0.67
CA MET A 127 4.05 12.66 -2.03
C MET A 127 2.88 13.60 -2.32
N ALA A 128 1.66 13.27 -1.88
CA ALA A 128 0.50 14.14 -2.05
C ALA A 128 0.70 15.50 -1.36
N VAL A 129 1.27 15.50 -0.15
CA VAL A 129 1.61 16.74 0.57
C VAL A 129 2.69 17.51 -0.17
N SER A 130 3.76 16.84 -0.62
CA SER A 130 4.82 17.49 -1.40
C SER A 130 4.29 18.10 -2.71
N PHE A 131 3.40 17.42 -3.42
CA PHE A 131 2.77 17.98 -4.62
C PHE A 131 1.91 19.19 -4.32
N PHE A 132 1.15 19.17 -3.22
CA PHE A 132 0.38 20.32 -2.80
C PHE A 132 1.26 21.54 -2.49
N ILE A 133 2.36 21.33 -1.76
CA ILE A 133 3.34 22.39 -1.47
C ILE A 133 3.92 22.94 -2.77
N LEU A 134 4.37 22.06 -3.67
CA LEU A 134 4.92 22.46 -4.96
C LEU A 134 3.92 23.30 -5.76
N GLN A 135 2.65 22.88 -5.81
CA GLN A 135 1.59 23.60 -6.50
C GLN A 135 1.31 24.96 -5.86
N ALA A 136 1.25 25.03 -4.52
CA ALA A 136 1.03 26.29 -3.80
C ALA A 136 2.14 27.32 -4.09
N ILE A 137 3.39 26.87 -4.12
CA ILE A 137 4.55 27.73 -4.44
C ILE A 137 4.52 28.20 -5.89
N LYS A 138 4.07 27.35 -6.83
CA LYS A 138 3.90 27.72 -8.24
C LYS A 138 2.84 28.79 -8.43
N ASP A 139 1.68 28.57 -7.82
CA ASP A 139 0.52 29.43 -8.00
C ASP A 139 0.66 30.77 -7.25
N HIS A 140 1.38 30.75 -6.12
CA HIS A 140 1.54 31.91 -5.24
C HIS A 140 3.01 32.05 -4.81
N PRO A 141 3.89 32.59 -5.69
CA PRO A 141 5.26 32.92 -5.31
C PRO A 141 5.27 33.85 -4.08
N GLY A 142 6.08 33.52 -3.08
CA GLY A 142 6.09 34.20 -1.78
C GLY A 142 5.19 33.57 -0.72
N VAL A 143 4.58 32.40 -0.97
CA VAL A 143 3.83 31.69 0.08
C VAL A 143 4.75 31.32 1.24
N SER A 144 4.37 31.68 2.47
CA SER A 144 5.20 31.46 3.66
C SER A 144 5.10 30.02 4.20
N THR A 145 6.11 29.57 4.95
CA THR A 145 6.07 28.26 5.63
C THR A 145 4.91 28.17 6.62
N VAL A 146 4.62 29.25 7.34
CA VAL A 146 3.51 29.33 8.31
C VAL A 146 2.18 29.06 7.61
N HIS A 147 1.92 29.77 6.50
CA HIS A 147 0.67 29.59 5.74
C HIS A 147 0.51 28.15 5.23
N LEU A 148 1.58 27.56 4.68
CA LEU A 148 1.57 26.17 4.24
C LEU A 148 1.32 25.20 5.41
N ALA A 149 1.92 25.45 6.57
CA ALA A 149 1.80 24.62 7.77
C ALA A 149 0.35 24.61 8.30
N GLU A 150 -0.28 25.78 8.38
CA GLU A 150 -1.68 25.94 8.78
C GLU A 150 -2.61 25.21 7.80
N ARG A 151 -2.45 25.46 6.50
CA ARG A 151 -3.30 24.89 5.45
C ARG A 151 -3.21 23.35 5.40
N LEU A 152 -2.02 22.80 5.63
CA LEU A 152 -1.77 21.36 5.63
C LEU A 152 -2.03 20.70 7.00
N LYS A 153 -2.28 21.47 8.06
CA LYS A 153 -2.36 20.99 9.45
C LYS A 153 -1.10 20.18 9.81
N ARG A 154 0.06 20.81 9.60
CA ARG A 154 1.40 20.26 9.85
C ARG A 154 2.25 21.28 10.59
N SER A 155 3.36 20.84 11.18
CA SER A 155 4.35 21.76 11.72
C SER A 155 5.15 22.41 10.58
N GLU A 156 5.65 23.62 10.81
CA GLU A 156 6.55 24.29 9.87
C GLU A 156 7.80 23.47 9.56
N ALA A 157 8.34 22.76 10.56
CA ALA A 157 9.47 21.84 10.37
C ALA A 157 9.14 20.71 9.38
N ALA A 158 7.92 20.17 9.43
CA ALA A 158 7.48 19.16 8.44
C ALA A 158 7.34 19.77 7.04
N VAL A 159 6.81 20.99 6.93
CA VAL A 159 6.73 21.70 5.64
C VAL A 159 8.12 21.94 5.05
N LYS A 160 9.07 22.43 5.85
CA LYS A 160 10.47 22.63 5.40
C LYS A 160 11.09 21.33 4.89
N ARG A 161 10.90 20.21 5.60
CA ARG A 161 11.35 18.89 5.15
C ARG A 161 10.74 18.48 3.81
N TYR A 162 9.45 18.72 3.59
CA TYR A 162 8.84 18.44 2.28
C TYR A 162 9.39 19.33 1.16
N ILE A 163 9.72 20.59 1.46
CA ILE A 163 10.38 21.48 0.49
C ILE A 163 11.78 20.96 0.16
N GLU A 164 12.56 20.55 1.17
CA GLU A 164 13.88 19.92 0.96
C GLU A 164 13.77 18.63 0.12
N GLU A 165 12.77 17.79 0.38
CA GLU A 165 12.49 16.59 -0.44
C GLU A 165 12.22 16.95 -1.90
N LEU A 166 11.44 18.01 -2.16
CA LEU A 166 11.20 18.51 -3.51
C LEU A 166 12.49 19.04 -4.16
N CYS A 167 13.35 19.72 -3.40
CA CYS A 167 14.66 20.18 -3.88
C CYS A 167 15.57 19.01 -4.24
N MET A 168 15.64 17.98 -3.40
CA MET A 168 16.38 16.74 -3.70
C MET A 168 15.82 16.02 -4.93
N ALA A 169 14.51 16.16 -5.20
CA ALA A 169 13.86 15.67 -6.42
C ALA A 169 14.06 16.59 -7.65
N GLY A 170 14.97 17.57 -7.55
CA GLY A 170 15.36 18.47 -8.65
C GLY A 170 14.44 19.67 -8.85
N LYS A 171 13.56 20.00 -7.89
CA LYS A 171 12.78 21.25 -7.95
C LYS A 171 13.61 22.41 -7.43
N ASN A 172 13.81 23.43 -8.25
CA ASN A 172 14.56 24.61 -7.84
C ASN A 172 13.67 25.56 -7.02
N ILE A 173 13.48 25.25 -5.74
CA ILE A 173 12.67 26.04 -4.80
C ILE A 173 13.62 26.80 -3.88
N VAL A 174 13.42 28.11 -3.79
CA VAL A 174 14.23 29.01 -2.96
C VAL A 174 13.35 29.90 -2.08
N TYR A 175 13.90 30.32 -0.95
CA TYR A 175 13.27 31.33 -0.11
C TYR A 175 13.63 32.72 -0.64
N ASP A 176 12.61 33.53 -0.93
CA ASP A 176 12.73 34.91 -1.35
C ASP A 176 12.52 35.84 -0.15
N TYR A 177 13.59 36.52 0.27
CA TYR A 177 13.56 37.43 1.41
C TYR A 177 12.76 38.71 1.14
N SER A 178 12.53 39.09 -0.11
CA SER A 178 11.72 40.27 -0.44
C SER A 178 10.23 39.96 -0.33
N LEU A 179 9.84 38.72 -0.63
CA LEU A 179 8.47 38.23 -0.52
C LEU A 179 8.18 37.54 0.82
N GLU A 180 9.20 37.36 1.65
CA GLU A 180 9.17 36.59 2.91
C GLU A 180 8.58 35.17 2.75
N GLY A 181 8.85 34.51 1.62
CA GLY A 181 8.27 33.21 1.31
C GLY A 181 8.95 32.44 0.19
N TRP A 182 8.36 31.33 -0.20
CA TRP A 182 8.96 30.39 -1.17
C TRP A 182 8.56 30.71 -2.61
N ARG A 183 9.49 30.52 -3.54
CA ARG A 183 9.21 30.59 -4.98
C ARG A 183 10.00 29.53 -5.75
N ILE A 184 9.55 29.25 -6.98
CA ILE A 184 10.37 28.51 -7.94
C ILE A 184 11.35 29.47 -8.59
N GLN A 185 12.62 29.10 -8.63
CA GLN A 185 13.64 29.78 -9.41
C GLN A 185 13.76 29.07 -10.76
N GLU A 186 13.41 29.76 -11.84
CA GLU A 186 13.66 29.25 -13.19
C GLU A 186 15.16 29.06 -13.39
N ALA A 187 15.54 28.00 -14.09
CA ALA A 187 16.92 27.83 -14.50
C ALA A 187 17.26 28.96 -15.48
N THR A 188 18.20 29.82 -15.12
CA THR A 188 18.84 30.72 -16.07
C THR A 188 19.56 29.86 -17.11
N ASN A 189 19.03 29.84 -18.33
CA ASN A 189 19.74 29.34 -19.51
C ASN A 189 20.91 30.25 -19.86
#